data_AF-A0AAJ2N6P9-F1
#
_entry.id   AF-A0AAJ2N6P9-F1
#
_cell.length_a   1.000
_cell.length_b   1.000
_cell.length_c   1.000
_cell.angle_alpha   90.00
_cell.angle_beta   90.00
_cell.angle_gamma   90.00
#
_symmetry.space_group_name_H-M   'P 1'
#
loop_
_entity.id
_entity.type
_entity.pdbx_description
1 polymer ?
#
loop_
_entity_poly.entity_id
_entity_poly.type
_entity_poly.pdbx_seq_one_letter_code
_entity_poly.pdbx_strand_id
1 'polypeptide(L)'
;FPRPKETETTTEPLLPEVKTTTVTKIEIEKYSLINENSLKNATWKWDIYKKGGLLGNLEKDVEIYMPFDGYVEPYINSLYNTREIYVYNTDKSVKLQILGHFELYDVANTLGTLIKKGTPIAKLDKYPPKNNVWKQTKPFIIIYAYQGENLDPSILKNLFPGIIKE
;
A
#
# COMPACT_ATOMS: atom_id res chain seq x y z
N PHE A 1 -6.94 -68.86 35.88
CA PHE A 1 -7.07 -67.43 35.57
C PHE A 1 -7.12 -67.23 34.06
N PRO A 2 -8.25 -66.82 33.47
CA PRO A 2 -8.30 -66.49 32.05
C PRO A 2 -7.66 -65.09 31.81
N ARG A 3 -6.96 -64.92 30.69
CA ARG A 3 -6.29 -63.66 30.30
C ARG A 3 -7.33 -62.62 29.84
N PRO A 4 -7.09 -61.31 30.06
CA PRO A 4 -7.97 -60.26 29.58
C PRO A 4 -7.92 -60.17 28.03
N LYS A 5 -9.09 -59.97 27.42
CA LYS A 5 -9.22 -59.60 26.00
C LYS A 5 -8.74 -58.17 25.82
N GLU A 6 -7.90 -57.95 24.82
CA GLU A 6 -7.56 -56.61 24.34
C GLU A 6 -8.80 -55.99 23.68
N THR A 7 -9.17 -54.80 24.16
CA THR A 7 -10.21 -53.97 23.55
C THR A 7 -9.49 -53.00 22.62
N GLU A 8 -9.73 -53.10 21.31
CA GLU A 8 -9.22 -52.13 20.35
C GLU A 8 -10.00 -50.81 20.50
N THR A 9 -9.31 -49.74 20.91
CA THR A 9 -9.87 -48.39 20.95
C THR A 9 -9.64 -47.75 19.57
N THR A 10 -10.70 -47.61 18.77
CA THR A 10 -10.64 -46.86 17.51
C THR A 10 -10.69 -45.36 17.82
N THR A 11 -9.55 -44.67 17.69
CA THR A 11 -9.49 -43.21 17.76
C THR A 11 -9.99 -42.63 16.44
N GLU A 12 -11.07 -41.85 16.47
CA GLU A 12 -11.53 -41.09 15.30
C GLU A 12 -10.45 -40.10 14.82
N PRO A 13 -10.26 -39.93 13.51
CA PRO A 13 -9.31 -38.95 12.99
C PRO A 13 -9.79 -37.53 13.28
N LEU A 14 -8.99 -36.77 14.03
CA LEU A 14 -9.19 -35.33 14.24
C LEU A 14 -9.17 -34.63 12.88
N LEU A 15 -10.30 -34.03 12.48
CA LEU A 15 -10.35 -33.16 11.31
C LEU A 15 -9.40 -31.96 11.53
N PRO A 16 -8.60 -31.57 10.53
CA PRO A 16 -7.72 -30.42 10.66
C PRO A 16 -8.56 -29.16 10.91
N GLU A 17 -8.20 -28.39 11.95
CA GLU A 17 -8.82 -27.09 12.22
C GLU A 17 -8.73 -26.21 10.98
N VAL A 18 -9.88 -25.89 10.39
CA VAL A 18 -9.98 -24.86 9.36
C VAL A 18 -9.65 -23.54 10.03
N LYS A 19 -8.41 -23.06 9.89
CA LYS A 19 -8.04 -21.70 10.23
C LYS A 19 -8.85 -20.75 9.35
N THR A 20 -9.97 -20.27 9.86
CA THR A 20 -10.68 -19.13 9.28
C THR A 20 -9.77 -17.92 9.46
N THR A 21 -9.02 -17.59 8.40
CA THR A 21 -8.30 -16.32 8.31
C THR A 21 -9.35 -15.22 8.24
N THR A 22 -9.68 -14.62 9.38
CA THR A 22 -10.56 -13.45 9.44
C THR A 22 -9.87 -12.35 8.64
N VAL A 23 -10.36 -12.09 7.43
CA VAL A 23 -9.87 -10.98 6.61
C VAL A 23 -10.34 -9.71 7.28
N THR A 24 -9.46 -9.09 8.07
CA THR A 24 -9.73 -7.78 8.68
C THR A 24 -9.88 -6.78 7.54
N LYS A 25 -11.13 -6.42 7.24
CA LYS A 25 -11.46 -5.41 6.23
C LYS A 25 -11.01 -4.06 6.77
N ILE A 26 -9.88 -3.56 6.29
CA ILE A 26 -9.39 -2.24 6.67
C ILE A 26 -10.29 -1.19 6.01
N GLU A 27 -10.92 -0.35 6.83
CA GLU A 27 -11.70 0.79 6.36
C GLU A 27 -10.76 1.91 5.92
N ILE A 28 -10.44 1.92 4.63
CA ILE A 28 -9.66 2.97 3.98
C ILE A 28 -10.65 4.01 3.46
N GLU A 29 -10.66 5.20 4.08
CA GLU A 29 -11.56 6.28 3.66
C GLU A 29 -11.07 6.97 2.38
N LYS A 30 -12.01 7.57 1.65
CA LYS A 30 -11.87 8.18 0.32
C LYS A 30 -10.79 9.29 0.18
N TYR A 31 -10.29 9.86 1.28
CA TYR A 31 -9.29 10.95 1.29
C TYR A 31 -7.87 10.51 1.70
N SER A 32 -7.63 9.20 1.69
CA SER A 32 -6.61 8.59 2.54
C SER A 32 -5.17 8.84 2.07
N LEU A 33 -4.89 8.89 0.77
CA LEU A 33 -3.51 9.06 0.29
C LEU A 33 -3.25 10.41 -0.36
N ILE A 34 -4.19 10.91 -1.17
CA ILE A 34 -4.10 12.22 -1.85
C ILE A 34 -5.47 12.89 -1.82
N ASN A 35 -5.51 14.20 -1.61
CA ASN A 35 -6.74 14.99 -1.64
C ASN A 35 -7.43 14.92 -3.02
N GLU A 36 -8.74 14.66 -3.04
CA GLU A 36 -9.59 14.56 -4.25
C GLU A 36 -9.47 15.77 -5.18
N ASN A 37 -9.35 16.99 -4.62
CA ASN A 37 -9.19 18.21 -5.42
C ASN A 37 -7.87 18.24 -6.21
N SER A 38 -6.84 17.56 -5.72
CA SER A 38 -5.56 17.42 -6.42
C SER A 38 -5.61 16.37 -7.54
N LEU A 39 -6.66 15.57 -7.57
CA LEU A 39 -6.85 14.49 -8.54
C LEU A 39 -7.76 14.87 -9.71
N LYS A 40 -8.31 16.10 -9.70
CA LYS A 40 -9.41 16.54 -10.59
C LYS A 40 -9.14 16.40 -12.10
N ASN A 41 -7.90 16.21 -12.54
CA ASN A 41 -7.53 15.92 -13.94
C ASN A 41 -6.41 14.88 -14.05
N ALA A 42 -6.21 14.09 -12.99
CA ALA A 42 -5.17 13.08 -12.94
C ALA A 42 -5.51 11.92 -13.87
N THR A 43 -4.51 11.42 -14.59
CA THR A 43 -4.64 10.23 -15.41
C THR A 43 -4.23 9.01 -14.61
N TRP A 44 -5.08 7.98 -14.59
CA TRP A 44 -4.75 6.67 -14.04
C TRP A 44 -4.46 5.67 -15.14
N LYS A 45 -3.38 4.90 -14.97
CA LYS A 45 -3.05 3.78 -15.83
C LYS A 45 -2.62 2.60 -14.97
N TRP A 46 -3.12 1.42 -15.32
CA TRP A 46 -2.60 0.19 -14.75
C TRP A 46 -1.22 -0.12 -15.32
N ASP A 47 -0.24 -0.25 -14.44
CA ASP A 47 1.01 -0.91 -14.75
C ASP A 47 0.75 -2.42 -14.72
N ILE A 48 0.45 -2.99 -15.89
CA ILE A 48 0.17 -4.42 -16.07
C ILE A 48 1.35 -5.31 -15.70
N TYR A 49 2.58 -4.82 -15.80
CA TYR A 49 3.79 -5.59 -15.52
C TYR A 49 4.04 -5.69 -14.02
N LYS A 50 3.68 -4.64 -13.28
CA LYS A 50 3.95 -4.55 -11.84
C LYS A 50 2.68 -4.63 -10.98
N LYS A 51 1.51 -4.78 -11.60
CA LYS A 51 0.17 -4.81 -10.97
C LYS A 51 -0.05 -3.65 -9.99
N GLY A 52 0.39 -2.45 -10.37
CA GLY A 52 0.26 -1.23 -9.58
C GLY A 52 -0.20 -0.05 -10.40
N GLY A 53 -0.50 1.04 -9.70
CA GLY A 53 -1.21 2.20 -10.21
C GLY A 53 -0.30 3.34 -10.51
N LEU A 54 -0.23 3.75 -11.78
CA LEU A 54 0.43 4.98 -12.17
C LEU A 54 -0.61 6.10 -12.18
N LEU A 55 -0.42 7.06 -11.28
CA LEU A 55 -1.14 8.32 -11.25
C LEU A 55 -0.22 9.41 -11.82
N GLY A 56 -0.65 10.06 -12.91
CA GLY A 56 0.12 11.11 -13.58
C GLY A 56 -0.75 12.31 -13.98
N ASN A 57 -0.12 13.30 -14.62
CA ASN A 57 -0.77 14.54 -15.05
C ASN A 57 -1.39 15.35 -13.88
N LEU A 58 -0.71 15.36 -12.73
CA LEU A 58 -1.06 16.24 -11.62
C LEU A 58 -0.74 17.70 -12.00
N GLU A 59 -1.68 18.62 -11.75
CA GLU A 59 -1.56 20.02 -12.20
C GLU A 59 -0.73 20.91 -11.25
N LYS A 60 -0.51 20.44 -10.02
CA LYS A 60 0.14 21.18 -8.93
C LYS A 60 0.87 20.21 -8.01
N ASP A 61 1.63 20.76 -7.07
CA ASP A 61 2.19 20.03 -5.93
C ASP A 61 1.08 19.29 -5.21
N VAL A 62 1.38 18.07 -4.78
CA VAL A 62 0.42 17.20 -4.12
C VAL A 62 1.03 16.66 -2.84
N GLU A 63 0.31 16.81 -1.74
CA GLU A 63 0.66 16.17 -0.48
C GLU A 63 0.21 14.71 -0.48
N ILE A 64 1.06 13.85 0.04
CA ILE A 64 0.77 12.45 0.34
C ILE A 64 0.47 12.36 1.84
N TYR A 65 -0.67 11.79 2.19
CA TYR A 65 -1.14 11.66 3.55
C TYR A 65 -1.13 10.20 4.02
N MET A 66 -1.07 9.99 5.32
CA MET A 66 -1.24 8.67 5.91
C MET A 66 -2.67 8.17 5.69
N PRO A 67 -2.86 7.02 5.04
CA PRO A 67 -4.19 6.46 4.78
C PRO A 67 -4.84 5.82 6.00
N PHE A 68 -4.04 5.42 6.97
CA PHE A 68 -4.41 4.74 8.22
C PHE A 68 -3.35 5.01 9.29
N ASP A 69 -3.65 4.67 10.54
CA ASP A 69 -2.64 4.69 11.60
C ASP A 69 -1.57 3.62 11.34
N GLY A 70 -0.31 4.02 11.38
CA GLY A 70 0.76 3.14 10.91
C GLY A 70 2.16 3.74 10.93
N TYR A 71 3.03 3.18 10.10
CA TYR A 71 4.46 3.50 10.06
C TYR A 71 4.89 3.79 8.63
N VAL A 72 5.92 4.63 8.48
CA VAL A 72 6.57 4.90 7.19
C VAL A 72 8.02 4.44 7.25
N GLU A 73 8.44 3.69 6.24
CA GLU A 73 9.83 3.27 6.03
C GLU A 73 10.31 3.86 4.69
N PRO A 74 11.14 4.91 4.70
CA PRO A 74 11.67 5.50 3.48
C PRO A 74 12.83 4.71 2.89
N TYR A 75 12.90 4.68 1.57
CA TYR A 75 13.95 4.05 0.78
C TYR A 75 14.36 4.96 -0.38
N ILE A 76 15.66 5.05 -0.67
CA ILE A 76 16.15 5.82 -1.81
C ILE A 76 16.37 4.85 -2.97
N ASN A 77 15.63 5.05 -4.06
CA ASN A 77 15.77 4.24 -5.26
C ASN A 77 16.68 4.95 -6.28
N SER A 78 17.99 4.73 -6.10
CA SER A 78 19.04 5.38 -6.89
C SER A 78 18.99 5.04 -8.39
N LEU A 79 18.35 3.93 -8.77
CA LEU A 79 18.30 3.47 -10.16
C LEU A 79 17.42 4.35 -11.05
N TYR A 80 16.42 5.01 -10.47
CA TYR A 80 15.40 5.77 -11.21
C TYR A 80 15.38 7.26 -10.87
N ASN A 81 16.34 7.75 -10.08
CA ASN A 81 16.32 9.08 -9.46
C ASN A 81 15.01 9.38 -8.71
N THR A 82 14.30 8.34 -8.26
CA THR A 82 13.04 8.47 -7.51
C THR A 82 13.25 8.10 -6.05
N ARG A 83 12.38 8.64 -5.21
CA ARG A 83 12.22 8.15 -3.85
C ARG A 83 11.15 7.08 -3.81
N GLU A 84 11.27 6.25 -2.80
CA GLU A 84 10.36 5.17 -2.51
C GLU A 84 10.01 5.21 -1.03
N ILE A 85 8.74 5.05 -0.69
CA ILE A 85 8.32 4.87 0.70
C ILE A 85 7.42 3.66 0.81
N TYR A 86 7.57 2.97 1.93
CA TYR A 86 6.65 1.94 2.35
C TYR A 86 5.80 2.48 3.50
N VAL A 87 4.49 2.41 3.33
CA VAL A 87 3.51 2.82 4.34
C VAL A 87 2.81 1.56 4.84
N TYR A 88 3.02 1.24 6.10
CA TYR A 88 2.44 0.07 6.76
C TYR A 88 1.34 0.50 7.69
N ASN A 89 0.28 -0.29 7.78
CA ASN A 89 -0.66 -0.13 8.89
C ASN A 89 -0.04 -0.68 10.19
N THR A 90 -0.72 -0.47 11.32
CA THR A 90 -0.15 -0.75 12.65
C THR A 90 0.24 -2.21 12.85
N ASP A 91 -0.53 -3.16 12.33
CA ASP A 91 -0.24 -4.60 12.41
C ASP A 91 0.62 -5.15 11.25
N LYS A 92 1.05 -4.26 10.34
CA LYS A 92 1.81 -4.56 9.11
C LYS A 92 1.13 -5.55 8.16
N SER A 93 -0.18 -5.78 8.27
CA SER A 93 -0.94 -6.61 7.34
C SER A 93 -1.21 -5.92 6.00
N VAL A 94 -1.12 -4.58 5.94
CA VAL A 94 -1.20 -3.82 4.70
C VAL A 94 0.07 -3.00 4.52
N LYS A 95 0.59 -3.02 3.29
CA LYS A 95 1.73 -2.23 2.85
C LYS A 95 1.36 -1.50 1.56
N LEU A 96 1.57 -0.18 1.54
CA LEU A 96 1.61 0.61 0.31
C LEU A 96 3.05 0.91 -0.04
N GLN A 97 3.47 0.61 -1.25
CA GLN A 97 4.75 1.01 -1.80
C GLN A 97 4.48 2.17 -2.77
N ILE A 98 5.07 3.32 -2.50
CA ILE A 98 4.85 4.56 -3.26
C ILE A 98 6.17 5.01 -3.84
N LEU A 99 6.25 5.08 -5.17
CA LEU A 99 7.43 5.52 -5.91
C LEU A 99 7.13 6.81 -6.63
N GLY A 100 8.05 7.76 -6.60
CA GLY A 100 7.90 9.03 -7.29
C GLY A 100 9.02 10.00 -6.94
N HIS A 101 8.84 11.25 -7.35
CA HIS A 101 9.73 12.34 -6.95
C HIS A 101 9.01 13.18 -5.90
N PHE A 102 9.39 13.00 -4.64
CA PHE A 102 8.79 13.70 -3.52
C PHE A 102 9.83 14.02 -2.45
N GLU A 103 9.55 15.06 -1.67
CA GLU A 103 10.23 15.41 -0.43
C GLU A 103 9.50 14.78 0.75
N LEU A 104 10.24 14.19 1.70
CA LEU A 104 9.66 13.60 2.91
C LEU A 104 9.67 14.60 4.05
N TYR A 105 8.56 14.69 4.78
CA TYR A 105 8.49 15.44 6.02
C TYR A 105 9.19 14.70 7.16
N ASP A 106 9.64 15.44 8.19
CA ASP A 106 10.40 14.90 9.32
C ASP A 106 9.70 13.73 10.03
N VAL A 107 8.37 13.78 10.11
CA VAL A 107 7.55 12.71 10.71
C VAL A 107 7.73 11.37 9.98
N ALA A 108 7.94 11.41 8.66
CA ALA A 108 8.13 10.22 7.82
C ALA A 108 9.60 9.77 7.74
N ASN A 109 10.54 10.62 8.12
CA ASN A 109 11.97 10.27 8.20
C ASN A 109 12.33 9.55 9.51
N THR A 110 11.48 9.63 10.53
CA THR A 110 11.74 9.04 11.85
C THR A 110 11.21 7.60 11.91
N LEU A 111 12.08 6.63 11.63
CA LEU A 111 11.74 5.20 11.62
C LEU A 111 11.12 4.74 12.95
N GLY A 112 10.08 3.90 12.86
CA GLY A 112 9.38 3.34 14.01
C GLY A 112 8.37 4.28 14.68
N THR A 113 8.23 5.52 14.19
CA THR A 113 7.21 6.45 14.68
C THR A 113 5.83 6.03 14.19
N LEU A 114 4.89 5.87 15.13
CA LEU A 114 3.49 5.70 14.80
C LEU A 114 2.93 7.05 14.29
N ILE A 115 2.54 7.09 13.04
CA ILE A 115 1.95 8.25 12.38
C ILE A 115 0.44 8.03 12.24
N LYS A 116 -0.34 9.05 12.59
CA LYS A 116 -1.80 9.00 12.56
C LYS A 116 -2.34 9.16 11.13
N LYS A 117 -3.48 8.54 10.87
CA LYS A 117 -4.28 8.75 9.65
C LYS A 117 -4.49 10.24 9.39
N GLY A 118 -4.35 10.65 8.13
CA GLY A 118 -4.51 12.03 7.68
C GLY A 118 -3.29 12.93 7.92
N THR A 119 -2.24 12.44 8.59
CA THR A 119 -0.99 13.21 8.72
C THR A 119 -0.27 13.28 7.36
N PRO A 120 0.14 14.48 6.90
CA PRO A 120 0.95 14.60 5.69
C PRO A 120 2.35 14.01 5.93
N ILE A 121 2.84 13.20 4.99
CA ILE A 121 4.12 12.47 5.10
C ILE A 121 5.12 12.84 4.00
N ALA A 122 4.63 13.30 2.86
CA ALA A 122 5.48 13.70 1.75
C ALA A 122 4.81 14.76 0.87
N LYS A 123 5.61 15.47 0.09
CA LYS A 123 5.16 16.42 -0.91
C LYS A 123 5.74 16.06 -2.28
N LEU A 124 4.89 15.87 -3.27
CA LEU A 124 5.29 15.60 -4.65
C LEU A 124 5.87 16.84 -5.32
N ASP A 125 7.03 16.65 -5.95
CA ASP A 125 7.74 17.72 -6.65
C ASP A 125 6.94 18.18 -7.86
N LYS A 126 6.69 19.49 -7.98
CA LYS A 126 6.02 20.11 -9.13
C LYS A 126 6.76 19.86 -10.46
N TYR A 127 8.07 19.80 -10.37
CA TYR A 127 8.99 19.73 -11.50
C TYR A 127 9.97 18.58 -11.27
N PRO A 128 9.52 17.32 -11.36
CA PRO A 128 10.43 16.20 -11.21
C PRO A 128 11.52 16.28 -12.28
N PRO A 129 12.77 15.89 -11.96
CA PRO A 129 13.80 15.75 -12.97
C PRO A 129 13.33 14.77 -14.06
N LYS A 130 13.71 15.02 -15.32
CA LYS A 130 13.28 14.19 -16.44
C LYS A 130 13.66 12.73 -16.19
N ASN A 131 12.66 11.86 -16.10
CA ASN A 131 12.91 10.45 -15.94
C ASN A 131 13.08 9.79 -17.32
N ASN A 132 14.29 9.30 -17.62
CA ASN A 132 14.61 8.69 -18.91
C ASN A 132 13.93 7.32 -19.12
N VAL A 133 13.57 6.62 -18.04
CA VAL A 133 12.90 5.31 -18.11
C VAL A 133 11.41 5.46 -18.43
N TRP A 134 10.74 6.41 -17.78
CA TRP A 134 9.30 6.62 -17.98
C TRP A 134 8.94 7.72 -18.97
N LYS A 135 9.93 8.47 -19.47
CA LYS A 135 9.78 9.59 -20.43
C LYS A 135 8.76 10.65 -19.97
N GLN A 136 8.60 10.84 -18.67
CA GLN A 136 7.67 11.82 -18.10
C GLN A 136 8.39 13.08 -17.64
N THR A 137 7.78 14.23 -17.91
CA THR A 137 8.24 15.57 -17.48
C THR A 137 7.29 16.22 -16.47
N LYS A 138 6.18 15.53 -16.12
CA LYS A 138 5.17 15.99 -15.17
C LYS A 138 5.23 15.13 -13.89
N PRO A 139 4.76 15.65 -12.74
CA PRO A 139 4.66 14.89 -11.51
C PRO A 139 3.83 13.61 -11.72
N PHE A 140 4.36 12.50 -11.20
CA PHE A 140 3.68 11.21 -11.19
C PHE A 140 4.03 10.44 -9.92
N ILE A 141 3.19 9.48 -9.58
CA ILE A 141 3.49 8.45 -8.60
C ILE A 141 3.05 7.10 -9.10
N ILE A 142 3.78 6.07 -8.68
CA ILE A 142 3.39 4.69 -8.84
C ILE A 142 3.11 4.12 -7.46
N ILE A 143 1.96 3.48 -7.30
CA ILE A 143 1.53 2.93 -6.02
C ILE A 143 1.24 1.44 -6.20
N TYR A 144 1.82 0.62 -5.34
CA TYR A 144 1.47 -0.79 -5.18
C TYR A 144 0.85 -0.99 -3.81
N ALA A 145 -0.18 -1.82 -3.72
CA ALA A 145 -0.79 -2.20 -2.46
C ALA A 145 -0.66 -3.70 -2.25
N TYR A 146 -0.37 -4.07 -1.02
CA TYR A 146 -0.19 -5.45 -0.61
C TYR A 146 -1.05 -5.75 0.63
N GLN A 147 -1.63 -6.94 0.65
CA GLN A 147 -2.19 -7.58 1.85
C GLN A 147 -1.25 -8.73 2.24
N GLY A 148 -0.53 -8.56 3.34
CA GLY A 148 0.65 -9.36 3.67
C GLY A 148 1.73 -9.20 2.59
N GLU A 149 2.12 -10.31 1.96
CA GLU A 149 3.10 -10.29 0.86
C GLU A 149 2.46 -10.28 -0.54
N ASN A 150 1.13 -10.40 -0.62
CA ASN A 150 0.43 -10.52 -1.91
C ASN A 150 -0.01 -9.15 -2.42
N LEU A 151 0.25 -8.88 -3.70
CA LEU A 151 -0.29 -7.71 -4.39
C LEU A 151 -1.83 -7.79 -4.42
N ASP A 152 -2.48 -6.78 -3.86
CA ASP A 152 -3.94 -6.65 -3.82
C ASP A 152 -4.38 -5.31 -4.41
N PRO A 153 -4.70 -5.28 -5.72
CA PRO A 153 -5.12 -4.06 -6.39
C PRO A 153 -6.49 -3.52 -5.93
N SER A 154 -7.29 -4.30 -5.20
CA SER A 154 -8.58 -3.84 -4.66
C SER A 154 -8.41 -2.74 -3.60
N ILE A 155 -7.30 -2.77 -2.86
CA ILE A 155 -6.91 -1.72 -1.91
C ILE A 155 -6.76 -0.37 -2.63
N LEU A 156 -6.18 -0.36 -3.83
CA LEU A 156 -5.99 0.85 -4.62
C LEU A 156 -7.33 1.44 -5.10
N LYS A 157 -8.34 0.60 -5.36
CA LYS A 157 -9.71 1.07 -5.68
C LYS A 157 -10.33 1.84 -4.51
N ASN A 158 -10.07 1.41 -3.28
CA ASN A 158 -10.57 2.09 -2.08
C ASN A 158 -9.82 3.40 -1.78
N LEU A 159 -8.52 3.48 -2.11
CA LEU A 159 -7.73 4.70 -1.95
C LEU A 159 -8.10 5.79 -2.98
N PHE A 160 -8.56 5.40 -4.18
CA PHE A 160 -8.86 6.32 -5.28
C PHE A 160 -10.25 6.10 -5.91
N PRO A 161 -11.33 6.16 -5.12
CA PRO A 161 -12.67 5.85 -5.62
C PRO A 161 -13.12 6.98 -6.57
N GLY A 162 -13.38 6.62 -7.83
CA GLY A 162 -13.79 7.55 -8.89
C GLY A 162 -12.73 7.86 -9.94
N ILE A 163 -11.46 7.51 -9.68
CA ILE A 163 -10.38 7.61 -10.68
C ILE A 163 -10.22 6.30 -11.44
N ILE A 164 -10.31 5.18 -10.72
CA ILE A 164 -10.26 3.84 -11.31
C ILE A 164 -11.66 3.49 -11.78
N LYS A 165 -11.92 3.63 -13.09
CA LYS A 165 -13.17 3.18 -13.72
C LYS A 165 -13.03 1.71 -14.14
N GLU A 166 -14.06 0.91 -13.89
CA GLU A 166 -14.17 -0.48 -14.38
C GLU A 166 -14.50 -0.51 -15.88
#